data_AF-A0AAW3FV85-F1
#
_entry.id   AF-A0AAW3FV85-F1
#
_cell.length_a   1.000
_cell.length_b   1.000
_cell.length_c   1.000
_cell.angle_alpha   90.00
_cell.angle_beta   90.00
_cell.angle_gamma   90.00
#
_symmetry.space_group_name_H-M   'P 1'
#
loop_
_entity.id
_entity.type
_entity.pdbx_description
1 polymer ?
#
loop_
_entity_poly.entity_id
_entity_poly.type
_entity_poly.pdbx_seq_one_letter_code
_entity_poly.pdbx_strand_id
1 'polypeptide(L)'
;MLAALPFLLCYSGLTVALCHQDLRHGLLPDRYTCPLLWSGLLFYLCLAPHQLHDAVWGAIAGYLSLAAIYWLYRGIRGYEGLGYGDIKYLAALGAWHGWRLLPQLVLVASLLAGIAWAGAGLYASCGGRSKWRRSNPLPFGPFLAAAGFWCGWQTLASLTL
;
A
#
# COMPACT_ATOMS: atom_id res chain seq x y z
N MET A 1 15.68 -16.51 11.60
CA MET A 1 15.08 -15.51 12.53
C MET A 1 15.88 -14.21 12.67
N LEU A 2 17.11 -14.19 13.24
CA LEU A 2 17.84 -12.93 13.47
C LEU A 2 18.14 -12.11 12.21
N ALA A 3 18.46 -12.77 11.09
CA ALA A 3 18.77 -12.10 9.82
C ALA A 3 17.56 -11.39 9.19
N ALA A 4 16.33 -11.79 9.53
CA ALA A 4 15.10 -11.18 9.00
C ALA A 4 14.65 -9.94 9.80
N LEU A 5 15.06 -9.82 11.07
CA LEU A 5 14.72 -8.69 11.94
C LEU A 5 15.03 -7.31 11.33
N PRO A 6 16.22 -7.03 10.77
CA PRO A 6 16.50 -5.71 10.20
C PRO A 6 15.56 -5.37 9.03
N PHE A 7 15.19 -6.37 8.22
CA PHE A 7 14.26 -6.21 7.11
C PHE A 7 12.83 -5.93 7.61
N LEU A 8 12.36 -6.65 8.64
CA LEU A 8 11.04 -6.42 9.24
C LEU A 8 10.93 -5.04 9.91
N LEU A 9 11.99 -4.59 10.59
CA LEU A 9 12.07 -3.24 11.16
C LEU A 9 12.07 -2.17 10.06
N CYS A 10 12.80 -2.42 8.96
CA CYS A 10 12.79 -1.53 7.79
C CYS A 10 11.39 -1.43 7.16
N TYR A 11 10.75 -2.59 6.90
CA TYR A 11 9.39 -2.66 6.37
C TYR A 11 8.41 -1.89 7.24
N SER A 12 8.34 -2.23 8.52
CA SER A 12 7.40 -1.59 9.45
C SER A 12 7.66 -0.10 9.63
N GLY A 13 8.93 0.30 9.80
CA GLY A 13 9.32 1.69 9.96
C GLY A 13 8.98 2.55 8.74
N LEU A 14 9.30 2.09 7.53
CA LEU A 14 8.97 2.79 6.28
C LEU A 14 7.47 2.84 6.01
N THR A 15 6.75 1.76 6.30
CA THR A 15 5.27 1.68 6.15
C THR A 15 4.58 2.68 7.09
N VAL A 16 5.03 2.77 8.36
CA VAL A 16 4.52 3.76 9.33
C VAL A 16 4.88 5.19 8.91
N ALA A 17 6.11 5.42 8.42
CA ALA A 17 6.52 6.73 7.92
C ALA A 17 5.68 7.19 6.72
N LEU A 18 5.39 6.29 5.78
CA LEU A 18 4.50 6.54 4.64
C LEU A 18 3.07 6.85 5.10
N CYS A 19 2.52 6.05 6.01
CA CYS A 19 1.20 6.30 6.61
C CYS A 19 1.14 7.68 7.29
N HIS A 20 2.19 8.05 8.03
CA HIS A 20 2.26 9.35 8.69
C HIS A 20 2.33 10.53 7.70
N GLN A 21 3.11 10.39 6.63
CA GLN A 21 3.21 11.41 5.59
C GLN A 21 1.91 11.56 4.81
N ASP A 22 1.25 10.45 4.50
CA ASP A 22 -0.01 10.48 3.76
C ASP A 22 -1.14 11.11 4.59
N LEU A 23 -1.22 10.83 5.90
CA LEU A 23 -2.18 11.47 6.79
C LEU A 23 -1.97 12.99 6.95
N ARG A 24 -0.73 13.47 6.84
CA ARG A 24 -0.42 14.90 7.00
C ARG A 24 -0.52 15.69 5.71
N HIS A 25 0.04 15.15 4.63
CA HIS A 25 0.24 15.88 3.38
C HIS A 25 -0.52 15.27 2.20
N GLY A 26 -1.10 14.08 2.34
CA GLY A 26 -1.76 13.35 1.24
C GLY A 26 -0.78 12.93 0.13
N LEU A 27 0.49 12.74 0.48
CA LEU A 27 1.57 12.44 -0.46
C LEU A 27 2.41 11.27 0.07
N LEU A 28 2.69 10.29 -0.79
CA LEU A 28 3.65 9.22 -0.53
C LEU A 28 4.96 9.52 -1.30
N PRO A 29 5.99 10.07 -0.63
CA PRO A 29 7.19 10.50 -1.31
C PRO A 29 8.11 9.33 -1.65
N ASP A 30 8.77 9.44 -2.81
CA ASP A 30 9.67 8.43 -3.37
C ASP A 30 10.83 8.06 -2.44
N ARG A 31 11.23 8.98 -1.57
CA ARG A 31 12.26 8.76 -0.54
C ARG A 31 11.92 7.65 0.45
N TYR A 32 10.65 7.24 0.56
CA TYR A 32 10.23 6.13 1.42
C TYR A 32 9.69 4.95 0.62
N THR A 33 8.97 5.18 -0.49
CA THR A 33 8.44 4.09 -1.31
C THR A 33 9.53 3.31 -2.05
N CYS A 34 10.55 3.99 -2.60
CA CYS A 34 11.66 3.32 -3.28
C CYS A 34 12.49 2.45 -2.32
N PRO A 35 12.94 2.94 -1.14
CA PRO A 35 13.62 2.08 -0.17
C PRO A 35 12.76 0.91 0.29
N LEU A 36 11.44 1.09 0.43
CA LEU A 36 10.54 0.00 0.78
C LEU A 36 10.51 -1.09 -0.30
N LEU A 37 10.41 -0.70 -1.57
CA LEU A 37 10.44 -1.66 -2.68
C LEU A 37 11.78 -2.42 -2.73
N TRP A 38 12.89 -1.69 -2.70
CA TRP A 38 14.23 -2.28 -2.81
C TRP A 38 14.58 -3.16 -1.61
N SER A 39 14.18 -2.77 -0.40
CA SER A 39 14.37 -3.61 0.79
C SER A 39 13.60 -4.93 0.72
N GLY A 40 12.41 -4.96 0.09
CA GLY A 40 11.66 -6.20 -0.15
C GLY A 40 12.38 -7.13 -1.13
N LEU A 41 12.89 -6.59 -2.23
CA LEU A 41 13.69 -7.37 -3.18
C LEU A 41 15.00 -7.89 -2.55
N LEU A 42 15.69 -7.05 -1.77
CA LEU A 42 16.89 -7.46 -1.04
C LEU A 42 16.59 -8.52 0.01
N PHE A 43 15.44 -8.43 0.69
CA PHE A 43 14.99 -9.45 1.64
C PHE A 43 14.87 -10.82 0.96
N TYR A 44 14.20 -10.91 -0.19
CA TYR A 44 14.13 -12.17 -0.95
C TYR A 44 15.49 -12.60 -1.50
N LEU A 45 16.31 -11.67 -1.97
CA LEU A 45 17.65 -11.98 -2.47
C LEU A 45 18.54 -12.60 -1.39
N CYS A 46 18.45 -12.12 -0.14
CA CYS A 46 19.30 -12.58 0.96
C CYS A 46 18.74 -13.81 1.69
N LEU A 47 17.42 -13.90 1.86
CA LEU A 47 16.79 -14.90 2.74
C LEU A 47 16.03 -15.99 1.99
N ALA A 48 15.48 -15.71 0.81
CA ALA A 48 14.68 -16.67 0.04
C ALA A 48 14.85 -16.47 -1.49
N PRO A 49 16.04 -16.75 -2.06
CA PRO A 49 16.35 -16.41 -3.46
C PRO A 49 15.43 -17.09 -4.47
N HIS A 50 14.93 -18.28 -4.13
CA HIS A 50 13.99 -19.05 -4.94
C HIS A 50 12.63 -18.33 -5.14
N GLN A 51 12.27 -17.41 -4.24
CA GLN A 51 11.04 -16.61 -4.34
C GLN A 51 11.26 -15.20 -4.92
N LEU A 52 12.51 -14.84 -5.23
CA LEU A 52 12.83 -13.52 -5.79
C LEU A 52 12.05 -13.21 -7.07
N HIS A 53 11.85 -14.22 -7.92
CA HIS A 53 11.06 -14.07 -9.14
C HIS A 53 9.62 -13.64 -8.85
N ASP A 54 8.98 -14.24 -7.84
CA ASP A 54 7.61 -13.87 -7.44
C ASP A 54 7.55 -12.46 -6.83
N ALA A 55 8.58 -12.04 -6.12
CA ALA A 55 8.71 -10.68 -5.59
C ALA A 55 8.85 -9.63 -6.70
N VAL A 56 9.66 -9.92 -7.73
CA VAL A 56 9.81 -9.04 -8.90
C VAL A 56 8.49 -8.95 -9.68
N TRP A 57 7.82 -10.07 -9.94
CA TRP A 57 6.49 -10.06 -10.55
C TRP A 57 5.46 -9.35 -9.68
N GLY A 58 5.58 -9.45 -8.35
CA GLY A 58 4.79 -8.67 -7.41
C GLY A 58 4.97 -7.17 -7.60
N ALA A 59 6.22 -6.69 -7.68
CA ALA A 59 6.48 -5.28 -7.95
C ALA A 59 5.91 -4.82 -9.30
N ILE A 60 6.12 -5.61 -10.36
CA ILE A 60 5.61 -5.32 -11.71
C ILE A 60 4.07 -5.29 -11.70
N ALA A 61 3.43 -6.31 -11.16
CA ALA A 61 1.97 -6.41 -11.10
C ALA A 61 1.36 -5.30 -10.23
N GLY A 62 1.98 -4.95 -9.11
CA GLY A 62 1.54 -3.85 -8.25
C GLY A 62 1.59 -2.51 -8.99
N TYR A 63 2.64 -2.27 -9.78
CA TYR A 63 2.76 -1.06 -10.59
C TYR A 63 1.73 -1.04 -11.72
N LEU A 64 1.67 -2.10 -12.52
CA LEU A 64 0.83 -2.18 -13.72
C LEU A 64 -0.66 -2.17 -13.38
N SER A 65 -1.09 -2.85 -12.31
CA SER A 65 -2.50 -2.95 -11.95
C SER A 65 -3.13 -1.59 -11.63
N LEU A 66 -2.58 -0.86 -10.66
CA LEU A 66 -3.10 0.47 -10.32
C LEU A 66 -2.78 1.51 -11.40
N ALA A 67 -1.65 1.39 -12.11
CA ALA A 67 -1.37 2.28 -13.24
C ALA A 67 -2.41 2.13 -14.35
N ALA A 68 -2.80 0.89 -14.71
CA ALA A 68 -3.82 0.66 -15.71
C ALA A 68 -5.16 1.30 -15.31
N ILE A 69 -5.57 1.14 -14.05
CA ILE A 69 -6.79 1.76 -13.51
C ILE A 69 -6.67 3.29 -13.53
N TYR A 70 -5.52 3.84 -13.12
CA TYR A 70 -5.26 5.28 -13.12
C TYR A 70 -5.39 5.87 -14.54
N TRP A 71 -4.72 5.27 -15.53
CA TRP A 71 -4.74 5.75 -16.91
C TRP A 71 -6.11 5.62 -17.55
N LEU A 72 -6.81 4.49 -17.32
CA LEU A 72 -8.17 4.28 -17.80
C LEU A 72 -9.12 5.34 -17.21
N TYR A 73 -9.06 5.55 -15.89
CA TYR A 73 -9.88 6.55 -15.21
C TYR A 73 -9.59 7.96 -15.71
N ARG A 74 -8.31 8.32 -15.82
CA ARG A 74 -7.88 9.64 -16.32
C ARG A 74 -8.33 9.87 -17.76
N GLY A 75 -8.25 8.86 -18.63
CA GLY A 75 -8.70 8.96 -20.02
C GLY A 75 -10.22 9.18 -20.15
N ILE A 76 -11.02 8.56 -19.28
CA ILE A 76 -12.49 8.67 -19.32
C ILE A 76 -12.98 9.95 -18.63
N ARG A 77 -12.41 10.31 -17.47
CA ARG A 77 -12.90 11.41 -16.61
C ARG A 77 -12.19 12.73 -16.81
N GLY A 78 -10.98 12.74 -17.38
CA GLY A 78 -10.19 13.95 -17.61
C GLY A 78 -9.53 14.54 -16.36
N TYR A 79 -9.68 13.93 -15.18
CA TYR A 79 -9.02 14.32 -13.93
C TYR A 79 -8.45 13.11 -13.19
N GLU A 80 -7.56 13.36 -12.24
CA GLU A 80 -6.87 12.32 -11.48
C GLU A 80 -7.76 11.78 -10.35
N GLY A 81 -8.01 10.47 -10.36
CA GLY A 81 -8.82 9.80 -9.32
C GLY A 81 -8.00 9.19 -8.19
N LEU A 82 -6.82 8.64 -8.50
CA LEU A 82 -5.93 7.96 -7.56
C LEU A 82 -4.56 8.66 -7.56
N GLY A 83 -3.93 8.75 -6.39
CA GLY A 83 -2.61 9.32 -6.24
C GLY A 83 -1.54 8.44 -6.89
N TYR A 84 -0.60 9.05 -7.61
CA TYR A 84 0.54 8.32 -8.19
C TYR A 84 1.43 7.63 -7.13
N GLY A 85 1.41 8.16 -5.90
CA GLY A 85 2.09 7.57 -4.75
C GLY A 85 1.53 6.19 -4.37
N ASP A 86 0.22 5.99 -4.48
CA ASP A 86 -0.45 4.73 -4.15
C ASP A 86 -0.01 3.59 -5.09
N ILE A 87 0.19 3.90 -6.38
CA ILE A 87 0.71 2.96 -7.38
C ILE A 87 2.10 2.46 -6.98
N LYS A 88 2.99 3.39 -6.61
CA LYS A 88 4.37 3.05 -6.19
C LYS A 88 4.37 2.27 -4.89
N TYR A 89 3.47 2.61 -3.97
CA TYR A 89 3.37 1.95 -2.70
C TYR A 89 2.82 0.52 -2.83
N LEU A 90 1.80 0.30 -3.68
CA LEU A 90 1.34 -1.06 -3.98
C LEU A 90 2.42 -1.90 -4.66
N ALA A 91 3.22 -1.31 -5.56
CA ALA A 91 4.39 -1.99 -6.13
C ALA A 91 5.40 -2.39 -5.05
N ALA A 92 5.67 -1.52 -4.08
CA ALA A 92 6.52 -1.85 -2.94
C ALA A 92 5.93 -3.00 -2.10
N LEU A 93 4.63 -2.96 -1.79
CA LEU A 93 3.96 -4.07 -1.09
C LEU A 93 3.98 -5.37 -1.91
N GLY A 94 3.90 -5.29 -3.23
CA GLY A 94 4.06 -6.43 -4.13
C GLY A 94 5.46 -7.04 -4.08
N ALA A 95 6.50 -6.21 -3.93
CA ALA A 95 7.87 -6.71 -3.74
C ALA A 95 8.04 -7.48 -2.41
N TRP A 96 7.26 -7.15 -1.38
CA TRP A 96 7.31 -7.84 -0.09
C TRP A 96 6.42 -9.08 -0.02
N HIS A 97 5.22 -9.01 -0.58
CA HIS A 97 4.17 -10.02 -0.39
C HIS A 97 3.95 -10.90 -1.63
N GLY A 98 4.61 -10.57 -2.74
CA GLY A 98 4.43 -11.25 -4.03
C GLY A 98 3.11 -10.88 -4.72
N TRP A 99 3.00 -11.28 -5.99
CA TRP A 99 1.87 -10.91 -6.84
C TRP A 99 0.53 -11.54 -6.43
N ARG A 100 0.55 -12.74 -5.82
CA ARG A 100 -0.67 -13.48 -5.45
C ARG A 100 -1.50 -12.77 -4.39
N LEU A 101 -0.86 -12.04 -3.48
CA LEU A 101 -1.52 -11.32 -2.40
C LEU A 101 -2.00 -9.92 -2.80
N LEU A 102 -1.56 -9.39 -3.94
CA LEU A 102 -1.95 -8.05 -4.39
C LEU A 102 -3.47 -7.87 -4.56
N PRO A 103 -4.23 -8.79 -5.17
CA PRO A 103 -5.68 -8.62 -5.29
C PRO A 103 -6.36 -8.53 -3.93
N GLN A 104 -5.94 -9.38 -2.98
CA GLN A 104 -6.46 -9.36 -1.62
C GLN A 104 -6.11 -8.06 -0.89
N LEU A 105 -4.88 -7.58 -1.03
CA LEU A 105 -4.42 -6.30 -0.46
C LEU A 105 -5.28 -5.13 -0.94
N VAL A 106 -5.49 -5.02 -2.26
CA VAL A 106 -6.29 -3.94 -2.85
C VAL A 106 -7.74 -4.04 -2.41
N LEU A 107 -8.31 -5.24 -2.36
CA LEU A 107 -9.68 -5.44 -1.89
C LEU A 107 -9.85 -5.03 -0.42
N VAL A 108 -8.97 -5.50 0.47
CA VAL A 108 -9.02 -5.14 1.90
C VAL A 108 -8.82 -3.63 2.09
N ALA A 109 -7.85 -3.03 1.40
CA ALA A 109 -7.62 -1.58 1.47
C ALA A 109 -8.84 -0.79 0.99
N SER A 110 -9.44 -1.18 -0.15
CA SER A 110 -10.62 -0.52 -0.70
C SER A 110 -11.85 -0.66 0.20
N LEU A 111 -12.04 -1.82 0.84
CA LEU A 111 -13.12 -2.08 1.78
C LEU A 111 -12.99 -1.20 3.03
N LEU A 112 -11.79 -1.16 3.63
CA LEU A 112 -11.52 -0.33 4.81
C LEU A 112 -11.72 1.16 4.50
N ALA A 113 -11.25 1.62 3.34
CA ALA A 113 -11.45 2.99 2.88
C ALA A 113 -12.94 3.31 2.64
N GLY A 114 -13.69 2.38 2.03
CA GLY A 114 -15.13 2.51 1.78
C GLY A 114 -15.95 2.57 3.07
N ILE A 115 -15.63 1.73 4.06
CA ILE A 115 -16.27 1.75 5.38
C ILE A 115 -15.98 3.09 6.10
N ALA A 116 -14.72 3.54 6.07
CA ALA A 116 -14.34 4.82 6.67
C ALA A 116 -15.07 6.00 6.01
N TRP A 117 -15.17 5.99 4.67
CA TRP A 117 -15.91 7.01 3.92
C TRP A 117 -17.41 7.00 4.21
N ALA A 118 -18.04 5.81 4.24
CA ALA A 118 -19.45 5.66 4.56
C ALA A 118 -19.76 6.09 6.00
N GLY A 119 -18.92 5.71 6.96
CA GLY A 119 -19.04 6.12 8.36
C GLY A 119 -18.91 7.64 8.54
N ALA A 120 -17.95 8.27 7.83
CA ALA A 120 -17.81 9.72 7.83
C ALA A 120 -19.05 10.43 7.21
N GLY A 121 -19.63 9.84 6.16
CA GLY A 121 -20.86 10.32 5.54
C GLY A 121 -22.07 10.26 6.48
N LEU A 122 -22.25 9.14 7.18
CA LEU A 122 -23.31 8.98 8.19
C LEU A 122 -23.14 9.97 9.34
N TYR A 123 -21.92 10.12 9.86
CA TYR A 123 -21.63 11.06 10.94
C TYR A 123 -21.91 12.52 10.53
N ALA A 124 -21.59 12.89 9.29
CA ALA A 124 -21.92 14.20 8.74
C ALA A 124 -23.44 14.42 8.62
N SER A 125 -24.19 13.39 8.20
CA SER A 125 -25.65 13.44 8.11
C SER A 125 -26.34 13.54 9.48
N CYS A 126 -25.73 13.02 10.55
CA CYS A 126 -26.22 13.14 11.92
C CYS A 126 -25.88 14.48 12.61
N GLY A 127 -25.47 15.51 11.84
CA GLY A 127 -25.17 16.84 12.38
C GLY A 127 -23.74 17.02 12.91
N GLY A 128 -22.88 16.01 12.77
CA GLY A 128 -21.45 16.13 13.07
C GLY A 128 -20.74 17.02 12.04
N ARG A 129 -19.88 17.94 12.52
CA ARG A 129 -18.92 18.62 11.63
C ARG A 129 -17.86 17.61 11.19
N SER A 130 -18.09 16.94 10.06
CA SER A 130 -17.06 16.13 9.42
C SER A 130 -15.90 17.04 8.99
N LYS A 131 -14.71 16.80 9.56
CA LYS A 131 -13.44 17.37 9.06
C LYS A 131 -13.16 16.93 7.62
N TRP A 132 -13.68 15.77 7.22
CA TRP A 132 -13.61 15.22 5.87
C TRP A 132 -14.71 15.83 5.01
N ARG A 133 -14.53 17.11 4.68
CA ARG A 133 -15.39 17.84 3.75
C ARG A 133 -15.14 17.32 2.32
N ARG A 134 -16.16 17.36 1.46
CA ARG A 134 -16.25 16.97 0.03
C ARG A 134 -15.05 17.28 -0.90
N SER A 135 -14.03 18.00 -0.44
CA SER A 135 -12.91 18.50 -1.22
C SER A 135 -11.55 17.96 -0.77
N ASN A 136 -11.45 17.22 0.35
CA ASN A 136 -10.19 16.59 0.74
C ASN A 136 -10.23 15.10 0.35
N PRO A 137 -9.41 14.65 -0.61
CA PRO A 137 -9.33 13.25 -0.96
C PRO A 137 -8.89 12.45 0.28
N LEU A 138 -9.50 11.29 0.45
CA LEU A 138 -9.24 10.43 1.59
C LEU A 138 -7.88 9.73 1.34
N PRO A 139 -6.88 9.87 2.23
CA PRO A 139 -5.55 9.30 2.03
C PRO A 139 -5.65 7.78 1.98
N PHE A 140 -5.26 7.19 0.85
CA PHE A 140 -5.41 5.75 0.61
C PHE A 140 -4.23 4.95 1.20
N GLY A 141 -3.08 5.59 1.40
CA GLY A 141 -1.86 4.99 1.96
C GLY A 141 -2.05 4.31 3.32
N PRO A 142 -2.75 4.90 4.31
CA PRO A 142 -3.05 4.25 5.59
C PRO A 142 -3.83 2.95 5.44
N PHE A 143 -4.77 2.88 4.49
CA PHE A 143 -5.55 1.65 4.26
C PHE A 143 -4.72 0.59 3.54
N LEU A 144 -3.85 0.99 2.60
CA LEU A 144 -2.86 0.10 2.00
C LEU A 144 -1.87 -0.43 3.06
N ALA A 145 -1.43 0.41 4.00
CA ALA A 145 -0.58 0.00 5.10
C ALA A 145 -1.27 -1.03 6.01
N ALA A 146 -2.52 -0.76 6.39
CA ALA A 146 -3.32 -1.67 7.21
C ALA A 146 -3.53 -3.03 6.51
N ALA A 147 -3.90 -3.01 5.23
CA ALA A 147 -4.01 -4.22 4.42
C ALA A 147 -2.67 -4.95 4.32
N GLY A 148 -1.58 -4.20 4.09
CA GLY A 148 -0.20 -4.70 4.03
C GLY A 148 0.19 -5.52 5.25
N PHE A 149 -0.08 -5.01 6.45
CA PHE A 149 0.17 -5.75 7.70
C PHE A 149 -0.78 -6.93 7.88
N TRP A 150 -2.07 -6.76 7.57
CA TRP A 150 -3.08 -7.79 7.77
C TRP A 150 -2.87 -9.01 6.86
N CYS A 151 -2.77 -8.78 5.55
CA CYS A 151 -2.58 -9.84 4.57
C CYS A 151 -1.13 -10.35 4.56
N GLY A 152 -0.16 -9.44 4.72
CA GLY A 152 1.26 -9.75 4.61
C GLY A 152 1.85 -10.48 5.81
N TRP A 153 1.18 -10.47 6.96
CA TRP A 153 1.58 -11.24 8.15
C TRP A 153 1.85 -12.72 7.82
N GLN A 154 1.04 -13.32 6.94
CA GLN A 154 1.17 -14.73 6.58
C GLN A 154 2.50 -15.00 5.86
N THR A 155 2.83 -14.16 4.89
CA THR A 155 4.09 -14.24 4.14
C THR A 155 5.29 -14.03 5.05
N LEU A 156 5.25 -12.98 5.88
CA LEU A 156 6.33 -12.67 6.81
C LEU A 156 6.54 -13.79 7.84
N ALA A 157 5.46 -14.36 8.39
CA ALA A 157 5.55 -15.48 9.32
C ALA A 157 6.16 -16.72 8.64
N SER A 158 5.72 -17.06 7.42
CA SER A 158 6.19 -18.22 6.68
C SER A 158 7.67 -18.17 6.29
N LEU A 159 8.24 -16.96 6.15
CA LEU A 159 9.65 -16.75 5.77
C LEU A 159 10.59 -16.63 6.97
N THR A 160 10.04 -16.48 8.18
CA THR A 160 10.82 -16.38 9.42
C THR A 160 10.99 -17.70 10.16
N LEU A 161 10.11 -18.68 9.87
CA LEU A 161 10.13 -20.06 10.37
C LEU A 161 11.01 -20.95 9.48
#